data_AF-A0A9Q0WU36-F1
#
_entry.id   AF-A0A9Q0WU36-F1
#
_cell.length_a   1.000
_cell.length_b   1.000
_cell.length_c   1.000
_cell.angle_alpha   90.00
_cell.angle_beta   90.00
_cell.angle_gamma   90.00
#
_symmetry.space_group_name_H-M   'P 1'
#
loop_
_entity.id
_entity.type
_entity.pdbx_description
1 polymer ?
#
loop_
_entity_poly.entity_id
_entity_poly.type
_entity_poly.pdbx_seq_one_letter_code
_entity_poly.pdbx_strand_id
1 'polypeptide(L)'
;MRSLGTRSPSMRSLSSAGKRNWASTSIREVWVNQGDAIQKSGREEEEEELRWATIERLSTYDRLRKGMLKQVLDSGSIRYEEVDVANLVVQCKKQLIGSILKVADEDNEIFLRRVRGKD
;
A
#
# COMPACT_ATOMS: atom_id res chain seq x y z
N MET A 1 14.09 -53.62 40.07
CA MET A 1 13.03 -53.07 39.20
C MET A 1 13.49 -51.70 38.71
N ARG A 2 13.87 -51.56 37.44
CA ARG A 2 14.33 -50.30 36.83
C ARG A 2 13.53 -50.10 35.53
N SER A 3 12.90 -48.94 35.42
CA SER A 3 11.95 -48.57 34.37
C SER A 3 12.63 -48.34 33.02
N LEU A 4 11.98 -48.81 31.94
CA LEU A 4 12.32 -48.53 30.56
C LEU A 4 11.82 -47.12 30.21
N GLY A 5 12.73 -46.20 29.92
CA GLY A 5 12.41 -44.87 29.39
C GLY A 5 12.16 -44.93 27.89
N THR A 6 10.95 -44.59 27.44
CA THR A 6 10.63 -44.39 26.03
C THR A 6 11.06 -42.98 25.59
N ARG A 7 11.92 -42.90 24.56
CA ARG A 7 12.30 -41.63 23.93
C ARG A 7 11.22 -41.25 22.92
N SER A 8 10.51 -40.17 23.15
CA SER A 8 9.61 -39.57 22.15
C SER A 8 10.42 -38.73 21.14
N PRO A 9 10.04 -38.72 19.85
CA PRO A 9 10.79 -38.03 18.81
C PRO A 9 10.56 -36.51 18.82
N SER A 10 11.64 -35.77 18.53
CA SER A 10 11.66 -34.33 18.31
C SER A 10 10.77 -33.96 17.10
N MET A 11 9.81 -33.07 17.32
CA MET A 11 9.08 -32.39 16.26
C MET A 11 10.04 -31.45 15.52
N ARG A 12 10.44 -31.84 14.31
CA ARG A 12 11.09 -30.95 13.37
C ARG A 12 10.05 -29.94 12.89
N SER A 13 10.21 -28.67 13.25
CA SER A 13 9.48 -27.57 12.63
C SER A 13 9.90 -27.50 11.16
N LEU A 14 8.97 -27.86 10.28
CA LEU A 14 9.05 -27.52 8.88
C LEU A 14 8.88 -26.01 8.80
N SER A 15 9.96 -25.27 8.55
CA SER A 15 9.89 -23.89 8.12
C SER A 15 9.15 -23.86 6.78
N SER A 16 7.83 -23.68 6.84
CA SER A 16 7.04 -23.49 5.65
C SER A 16 7.56 -22.22 4.98
N ALA A 17 8.18 -22.38 3.81
CA ALA A 17 8.44 -21.29 2.90
C ALA A 17 7.12 -20.52 2.73
N GLY A 18 7.12 -19.28 3.24
CA GLY A 18 5.92 -18.46 3.33
C GLY A 18 5.31 -18.29 1.95
N LYS A 19 4.17 -18.95 1.73
CA LYS A 19 3.22 -18.56 0.70
C LYS A 19 2.77 -17.17 1.12
N ARG A 20 3.25 -16.14 0.41
CA ARG A 20 2.78 -14.77 0.60
C ARG A 20 1.28 -14.77 0.29
N ASN A 21 0.46 -14.81 1.33
CA ASN A 21 -0.98 -14.73 1.23
C ASN A 21 -1.36 -13.33 0.76
N TRP A 22 -1.56 -13.17 -0.54
CA TRP A 22 -2.12 -11.96 -1.16
C TRP A 22 -3.57 -11.67 -0.74
N ALA A 23 -4.21 -12.59 -0.01
CA ALA A 23 -5.61 -12.50 0.40
C ALA A 23 -5.87 -11.53 1.57
N SER A 24 -4.83 -10.93 2.16
CA SER A 24 -4.98 -9.99 3.29
C SER A 24 -4.37 -8.62 3.06
N THR A 25 -3.74 -8.37 1.91
CA THR A 25 -3.18 -7.05 1.64
C THR A 25 -4.32 -6.09 1.37
N SER A 26 -4.48 -5.07 2.22
CA SER A 26 -5.42 -3.99 1.97
C SER A 26 -5.13 -3.37 0.60
N ILE A 27 -6.16 -2.94 -0.14
CA ILE A 27 -5.99 -2.20 -1.39
C ILE A 27 -4.98 -1.05 -1.20
N ARG A 28 -4.97 -0.45 0.00
CA ARG A 28 -4.00 0.58 0.42
C ARG A 28 -2.55 0.09 0.43
N GLU A 29 -2.28 -1.11 0.94
CA GLU A 29 -0.92 -1.66 0.99
C GLU A 29 -0.34 -1.91 -0.40
N VAL A 30 -1.19 -2.30 -1.35
CA VAL A 30 -0.77 -2.53 -2.75
C VAL A 30 -0.39 -1.20 -3.41
N TRP A 31 -1.19 -0.15 -3.18
CA TRP A 31 -0.97 1.19 -3.77
C TRP A 31 0.22 1.91 -3.13
N VAL A 32 0.48 1.71 -1.84
CA VAL A 32 1.61 2.31 -1.14
C VAL A 32 2.92 1.57 -1.47
N ASN A 33 2.90 0.24 -1.64
CA ASN A 33 4.11 -0.54 -1.91
C ASN A 33 4.55 -0.58 -3.38
N GLN A 34 3.69 -0.25 -4.35
CA GLN A 34 4.06 -0.33 -5.77
C GLN A 34 5.10 0.72 -6.20
N GLY A 35 5.30 1.79 -5.43
CA GLY A 35 6.22 2.89 -5.79
C GLY A 35 7.37 3.19 -4.83
N ASP A 36 7.31 2.80 -3.55
CA ASP A 36 8.36 3.13 -2.57
C ASP A 36 8.89 1.88 -1.85
N ALA A 37 9.99 1.33 -2.34
CA ALA A 37 10.89 0.49 -1.54
C ALA A 37 11.85 1.34 -0.68
N ILE A 38 11.49 2.60 -0.38
CA ILE A 38 12.26 3.48 0.49
C ILE A 38 11.85 3.13 1.92
N GLN A 39 12.80 2.66 2.74
CA GLN A 39 12.57 2.38 4.15
C GLN A 39 12.09 3.66 4.83
N LYS A 40 10.77 3.82 4.97
CA LYS A 40 10.18 4.89 5.76
C LYS A 40 10.48 4.63 7.23
N SER A 41 10.77 5.70 7.96
CA SER A 41 10.84 5.63 9.42
C SER A 41 9.43 5.39 9.97
N GLY A 42 9.27 4.53 10.98
CA GLY A 42 7.96 4.30 11.61
C GLY A 42 7.26 5.58 12.10
N ARG A 43 8.02 6.64 12.39
CA ARG A 43 7.48 7.98 12.72
C ARG A 43 6.78 8.64 11.54
N GLU A 44 7.32 8.51 10.33
CA GLU A 44 6.71 9.10 9.12
C GLU A 44 5.43 8.36 8.71
N GLU A 45 5.40 7.04 8.93
CA GLU A 45 4.22 6.21 8.73
C GLU A 45 3.10 6.59 9.71
N GLU A 46 3.41 6.76 11.01
CA GLU A 46 2.43 7.21 12.02
C GLU A 46 1.85 8.61 11.70
N GLU A 47 2.70 9.56 11.29
CA GLU A 47 2.22 10.88 10.85
C GLU A 47 1.34 10.79 9.59
N GLU A 48 1.63 9.87 8.69
CA GLU A 48 0.79 9.56 7.54
C GLU A 48 -0.57 9.01 7.99
N GLU A 49 -0.58 8.03 8.88
CA GLU A 49 -1.80 7.43 9.44
C GLU A 49 -2.69 8.47 10.14
N LEU A 50 -2.10 9.40 10.91
CA LEU A 50 -2.85 10.49 11.55
C LEU A 50 -3.53 11.42 10.53
N ARG A 51 -2.87 11.68 9.39
CA ARG A 51 -3.48 12.46 8.29
C ARG A 51 -4.64 11.69 7.64
N TRP A 52 -4.49 10.39 7.41
CA TRP A 52 -5.58 9.56 6.88
C TRP A 52 -6.77 9.47 7.84
N ALA A 53 -6.51 9.29 9.14
CA ALA A 53 -7.55 9.29 10.16
C ALA A 53 -8.35 10.61 10.18
N THR A 54 -7.71 11.74 9.86
CA THR A 54 -8.41 13.02 9.72
C THR A 54 -9.39 13.00 8.56
N ILE A 55 -9.00 12.47 7.40
CA ILE A 55 -9.88 12.31 6.24
C ILE A 55 -11.03 11.35 6.54
N GLU A 56 -10.77 10.23 7.21
CA GLU A 56 -11.80 9.24 7.53
C GLU A 56 -12.88 9.77 8.47
N ARG A 57 -12.53 10.75 9.31
CA ARG A 57 -13.45 11.44 10.21
C ARG A 57 -14.28 12.54 9.54
N LEU A 58 -13.98 12.88 8.29
CA LEU A 58 -14.76 13.87 7.54
C LEU A 58 -16.18 13.37 7.24
N SER A 59 -17.07 14.30 6.91
CA SER A 59 -18.40 13.97 6.43
C SER A 59 -18.34 13.09 5.18
N THR A 60 -19.41 12.33 4.88
CA THR A 60 -19.47 11.52 3.65
C THR A 60 -19.24 12.35 2.39
N TYR A 61 -19.72 13.60 2.37
CA TYR A 61 -19.51 14.50 1.24
C TYR A 61 -18.06 14.91 1.07
N ASP A 62 -17.41 15.31 2.16
CA ASP A 62 -16.02 15.79 2.12
C ASP A 62 -15.03 14.65 1.82
N ARG A 63 -15.29 13.44 2.32
CA ARG A 63 -14.50 12.24 1.99
C ARG A 63 -14.44 11.93 0.49
N LEU A 64 -15.49 12.25 -0.26
CA LEU A 64 -15.53 12.03 -1.71
C LEU A 64 -14.74 13.09 -2.50
N ARG A 65 -14.42 14.22 -1.88
CA ARG A 65 -13.80 15.38 -2.55
C ARG A 65 -12.36 15.60 -2.09
N LYS A 66 -12.01 15.17 -0.88
CA LYS A 66 -10.70 15.34 -0.28
C LYS A 66 -9.92 14.03 -0.27
N GLY A 67 -8.62 14.11 -0.56
CA GLY A 67 -7.72 12.97 -0.54
C GLY A 67 -6.29 13.39 -0.22
N MET A 68 -5.41 12.43 0.03
CA MET A 68 -3.97 12.70 0.18
C MET A 68 -3.25 12.52 -1.14
N LEU A 69 -2.50 13.55 -1.55
CA LEU A 69 -1.59 13.49 -2.70
C LEU A 69 -0.16 13.32 -2.20
N LYS A 70 0.51 12.29 -2.70
CA LYS A 70 1.94 12.09 -2.52
C LYS A 70 2.70 12.86 -3.59
N GLN A 71 3.57 13.77 -3.19
CA GLN A 71 4.44 14.55 -4.07
C GLN A 71 5.89 14.19 -3.79
N VAL A 72 6.66 13.97 -4.86
CA VAL A 72 8.12 13.84 -4.78
C VAL A 72 8.71 15.20 -5.16
N LEU A 73 9.41 15.83 -4.23
CA LEU A 73 10.08 17.11 -4.47
C LEU A 73 11.39 16.90 -5.22
N ASP A 74 11.91 17.95 -5.86
CA ASP A 74 13.19 17.90 -6.59
C ASP A 74 14.38 17.49 -5.72
N SER A 75 14.26 17.70 -4.40
CA SER A 75 15.21 17.25 -3.37
C SER A 75 15.18 15.74 -3.13
N GLY A 76 14.29 14.99 -3.78
CA GLY A 76 14.05 13.56 -3.54
C GLY A 76 13.24 13.26 -2.27
N SER A 77 12.86 14.28 -1.51
CA SER A 77 12.00 14.11 -0.33
C SER A 77 10.54 13.97 -0.72
N ILE A 78 9.82 13.10 -0.01
CA ILE A 78 8.40 12.85 -0.24
C ILE A 78 7.56 13.72 0.71
N ARG A 79 6.55 14.40 0.17
CA ARG A 79 5.57 15.16 0.96
C ARG A 79 4.16 14.65 0.67
N TYR A 80 3.37 14.49 1.73
CA TYR A 80 1.94 14.20 1.63
C TYR A 80 1.15 15.49 1.86
N GLU A 81 0.22 15.79 0.96
CA GLU A 81 -0.60 17.01 1.02
C GLU A 81 -2.08 16.66 0.91
N GLU A 82 -2.92 17.20 1.80
CA GLU A 82 -4.37 17.08 1.68
C GLU A 82 -4.83 17.95 0.51
N VAL A 83 -5.54 17.35 -0.43
CA VAL A 83 -6.01 18.02 -1.64
C VAL A 83 -7.53 17.93 -1.70
N ASP A 84 -8.18 19.08 -1.86
CA ASP A 84 -9.58 19.17 -2.23
C ASP A 84 -9.71 19.17 -3.76
N VAL A 85 -10.09 18.01 -4.31
CA VAL A 85 -10.22 17.76 -5.74
C VAL A 85 -11.28 18.64 -6.40
N ALA A 86 -12.25 19.13 -5.64
CA ALA A 86 -13.26 20.02 -6.18
C ALA A 86 -12.79 21.46 -6.30
N ASN A 87 -11.85 21.87 -5.45
CA ASN A 87 -11.25 23.21 -5.46
C ASN A 87 -9.98 23.28 -6.31
N LEU A 88 -9.52 22.17 -6.91
CA LEU A 88 -8.44 22.17 -7.89
C LEU A 88 -8.83 22.98 -9.14
N VAL A 89 -7.90 23.84 -9.58
CA VAL A 89 -8.00 24.50 -10.89
C VAL A 89 -8.15 23.43 -11.98
N VAL A 90 -9.01 23.69 -12.96
CA VAL A 90 -9.38 22.71 -14.01
C VAL A 90 -8.17 22.07 -14.69
N GLN A 91 -7.10 22.82 -14.92
CA GLN A 91 -5.87 22.31 -15.53
C GLN A 91 -5.12 21.35 -14.60
N CYS A 92 -4.96 21.70 -13.31
CA CYS A 92 -4.38 20.81 -12.31
C CYS A 92 -5.21 19.53 -12.15
N LYS A 93 -6.55 19.65 -12.18
CA LYS A 93 -7.45 18.50 -12.13
C LYS A 93 -7.27 17.58 -13.34
N LYS A 94 -7.14 18.13 -14.55
CA LYS A 94 -6.86 17.35 -15.77
C LYS A 94 -5.51 16.64 -15.70
N GLN A 95 -4.47 17.32 -15.22
CA GLN A 95 -3.15 16.73 -15.05
C GLN A 95 -3.18 15.60 -14.02
N LEU A 96 -3.83 15.81 -12.88
CA LEU A 96 -3.98 14.80 -11.82
C LEU A 96 -4.74 13.55 -12.32
N ILE A 97 -5.87 13.75 -13.01
CA ILE A 97 -6.62 12.63 -13.61
C ILE A 97 -5.77 11.92 -14.65
N GLY A 98 -5.05 12.68 -15.49
CA GLY A 98 -4.15 12.12 -16.50
C GLY A 98 -3.01 11.28 -15.89
N SER A 99 -2.41 11.73 -14.78
CA SER A 99 -1.38 10.95 -14.09
C SER A 99 -1.93 9.69 -13.44
N ILE A 100 -3.12 9.75 -12.83
CA ILE A 100 -3.78 8.58 -12.22
C ILE A 100 -4.09 7.53 -13.29
N LEU A 101 -4.66 7.94 -14.42
CA LEU A 101 -5.01 7.03 -15.50
C LEU A 101 -3.78 6.37 -16.14
N LYS A 102 -2.67 7.12 -16.30
CA LYS A 102 -1.41 6.56 -16.79
C LYS A 102 -0.85 5.46 -15.88
N VAL A 103 -0.82 5.71 -14.57
CA VAL A 103 -0.39 4.70 -13.58
C VAL A 103 -1.30 3.47 -13.66
N ALA A 104 -2.61 3.67 -13.79
CA ALA A 104 -3.56 2.57 -13.92
C ALA A 104 -3.33 1.72 -15.20
N ASP A 105 -3.02 2.34 -16.34
CA ASP A 105 -2.74 1.62 -17.58
C ASP A 105 -1.44 0.81 -17.49
N GLU A 106 -0.35 1.42 -17.01
CA GLU A 106 0.95 0.76 -16.83
C GLU A 106 0.86 -0.42 -15.84
N ASP A 107 0.20 -0.24 -14.70
CA ASP A 107 0.02 -1.29 -13.70
C ASP A 107 -0.96 -2.39 -14.16
N ASN A 108 -1.99 -2.05 -14.92
CA ASN A 108 -2.93 -3.03 -15.44
C ASN A 108 -2.27 -3.92 -16.50
N GLU A 109 -1.40 -3.38 -17.36
CA GLU A 109 -0.61 -4.19 -18.28
C GLU A 109 0.33 -5.16 -17.55
N ILE A 110 1.01 -4.70 -16.49
CA ILE A 110 1.88 -5.54 -15.65
C ILE A 110 1.06 -6.63 -14.94
N PHE A 111 -0.08 -6.25 -14.37
CA PHE A 111 -1.01 -7.17 -13.70
C PHE A 111 -1.54 -8.22 -14.66
N LEU A 112 -2.08 -7.82 -15.82
CA LEU A 112 -2.61 -8.71 -16.85
C LEU A 112 -1.53 -9.65 -17.40
N ARG A 113 -0.29 -9.16 -17.58
CA ARG A 113 0.85 -10.00 -17.98
C ARG A 113 1.18 -11.05 -16.93
N ARG A 114 1.14 -10.70 -15.64
CA ARG A 114 1.40 -11.62 -14.53
C ARG A 114 0.29 -12.65 -14.34
N VAL A 115 -0.96 -12.30 -14.64
CA VAL A 115 -2.10 -13.21 -14.60
C VAL A 115 -2.12 -14.16 -15.80
N ARG A 116 -1.83 -13.66 -17.01
CA ARG A 116 -1.81 -14.44 -18.26
C ARG A 116 -0.58 -15.32 -18.43
N GLY A 117 0.58 -14.94 -17.87
CA GLY A 117 1.77 -15.79 -17.85
C GLY A 117 1.71 -16.95 -16.85
N LYS A 118 0.52 -17.26 -16.34
CA LYS A 118 0.22 -18.27 -15.32
C LYS A 118 -0.66 -19.40 -15.85
N ASP A 119 -0.82 -19.48 -17.17
CA ASP A 119 -1.37 -20.61 -17.92
C ASP A 119 -0.23 -21.51 -18.45
#